data_AF-A0A7X7K7H9-F1
#
_entry.id   AF-A0A7X7K7H9-F1
#
_cell.length_a   1.000
_cell.length_b   1.000
_cell.length_c   1.000
_cell.angle_alpha   90.00
_cell.angle_beta   90.00
_cell.angle_gamma   90.00
#
_symmetry.space_group_name_H-M   'P 1'
#
loop_
_entity.id
_entity.type
_entity.pdbx_description
1 polymer ?
#
loop_
_entity_poly.entity_id
_entity_poly.type
_entity_poly.pdbx_seq_one_letter_code
_entity_poly.pdbx_strand_id
1 'polypeptide(L)'
;MTRVAAVDCGTNSIRLLIADVDVTAGTLTDVTRTMTVVRLGQGVDKTGEFAADALERTLAATDDYAAQCRDAGVEAVRFVATSATRDARNRDEFLDGVRARLGVTPEVISGDEEARLSFRGATSVLDAGHDAPFLVA
;
A
#
# COMPACT_ATOMS: atom_id res chain seq x y z
N MET A 1 -15.34 -4.32 -16.02
CA MET A 1 -15.08 -3.92 -14.63
C MET A 1 -14.17 -4.98 -14.03
N THR A 2 -13.03 -4.57 -13.48
CA THR A 2 -12.05 -5.48 -12.88
C THR A 2 -11.87 -5.10 -11.43
N ARG A 3 -11.95 -6.07 -10.52
CA ARG A 3 -11.76 -5.81 -9.10
C ARG A 3 -10.29 -5.91 -8.74
N VAL A 4 -9.71 -4.82 -8.27
CA VAL A 4 -8.28 -4.74 -7.93
C VAL A 4 -8.09 -4.30 -6.48
N ALA A 5 -6.93 -4.61 -5.93
CA ALA A 5 -6.51 -4.11 -4.64
C ALA A 5 -5.18 -3.34 -4.73
N ALA A 6 -5.10 -2.24 -3.99
CA ALA A 6 -3.87 -1.52 -3.72
C ALA A 6 -3.54 -1.64 -2.23
N VAL A 7 -2.32 -2.03 -1.91
CA VAL A 7 -1.77 -2.04 -0.56
C VAL A 7 -0.63 -1.04 -0.47
N ASP A 8 -0.72 -0.12 0.49
CA ASP A 8 0.31 0.88 0.79
C ASP A 8 0.86 0.62 2.19
N CYS A 9 2.12 0.20 2.27
CA CYS A 9 2.81 -0.10 3.52
C CYS A 9 3.85 0.98 3.82
N GLY A 10 3.47 1.91 4.69
CA GLY A 10 4.35 2.95 5.18
C GLY A 10 5.03 2.62 6.51
N THR A 11 5.64 3.63 7.10
CA THR A 11 6.36 3.53 8.39
C THR A 11 5.43 3.23 9.56
N ASN A 12 4.24 3.83 9.58
CA ASN A 12 3.31 3.74 10.71
C ASN A 12 2.12 2.81 10.47
N SER A 13 1.59 2.79 9.26
CA SER A 13 0.36 2.10 8.91
C SER A 13 0.49 1.36 7.59
N ILE A 14 -0.27 0.27 7.47
CA ILE A 14 -0.54 -0.42 6.21
C ILE A 14 -2.00 -0.17 5.82
N ARG A 15 -2.25 0.16 4.55
CA ARG A 15 -3.58 0.49 4.03
C ARG A 15 -3.96 -0.47 2.92
N LEU A 16 -5.24 -0.84 2.86
CA LEU A 16 -5.85 -1.60 1.78
C LEU A 16 -6.96 -0.79 1.15
N LEU A 17 -6.96 -0.70 -0.18
CA LEU A 17 -8.09 -0.26 -0.99
C LEU A 17 -8.44 -1.37 -1.96
N ILE A 18 -9.64 -1.93 -1.87
CA ILE A 18 -10.24 -2.77 -2.90
C ILE A 18 -11.23 -1.90 -3.66
N ALA A 19 -11.12 -1.89 -4.98
CA ALA A 19 -11.99 -1.10 -5.83
C ALA A 19 -12.34 -1.83 -7.13
N ASP A 20 -13.54 -1.55 -7.63
CA ASP A 20 -13.95 -1.92 -8.97
C ASP A 20 -13.52 -0.83 -9.95
N VAL A 21 -12.71 -1.20 -10.95
CA VAL A 21 -12.18 -0.28 -11.95
C VAL A 21 -12.81 -0.55 -13.30
N ASP A 22 -13.33 0.49 -13.92
CA ASP A 22 -13.72 0.50 -15.34
C ASP A 22 -12.75 1.42 -16.10
N VAL A 23 -11.82 0.80 -16.82
CA VAL A 23 -10.80 1.52 -17.60
C VAL A 23 -11.43 2.26 -18.78
N THR A 24 -12.53 1.77 -19.35
CA THR A 24 -13.21 2.39 -20.50
C THR A 24 -14.01 3.61 -20.05
N ALA A 25 -14.72 3.51 -18.92
CA ALA A 25 -15.45 4.63 -18.34
C ALA A 25 -14.56 5.59 -17.54
N GLY A 26 -13.34 5.18 -17.20
CA GLY A 26 -12.41 5.96 -16.37
C GLY A 26 -12.85 6.07 -14.91
N THR A 27 -13.68 5.14 -14.43
CA THR A 27 -14.26 5.20 -13.09
C THR A 27 -13.60 4.20 -12.14
N LEU A 28 -13.49 4.59 -10.88
CA LEU A 28 -13.06 3.75 -9.77
C LEU A 28 -14.12 3.82 -8.67
N THR A 29 -14.58 2.67 -8.19
CA THR A 29 -15.58 2.59 -7.12
C THR A 29 -15.01 1.80 -5.94
N ASP A 30 -14.88 2.45 -4.79
CA ASP A 30 -14.41 1.82 -3.55
C ASP A 30 -15.37 0.68 -3.14
N VAL A 31 -14.79 -0.49 -2.89
CA VAL A 31 -15.49 -1.68 -2.34
C VAL A 31 -15.15 -1.82 -0.85
N THR A 32 -13.85 -1.76 -0.54
CA THR A 32 -13.34 -1.87 0.83
C THR A 32 -12.18 -0.90 1.01
N ARG A 33 -12.15 -0.20 2.15
CA ARG A 33 -11.02 0.63 2.55
C ARG A 33 -10.68 0.35 4.01
N THR A 34 -9.49 -0.18 4.24
CA THR A 34 -9.02 -0.60 5.56
C THR A 34 -7.65 0.02 5.87
N MET A 35 -7.41 0.38 7.12
CA MET A 35 -6.11 0.86 7.58
C MET A 35 -5.80 0.24 8.95
N THR A 36 -4.60 -0.30 9.07
CA THR A 36 -4.09 -0.92 10.30
C THR A 36 -2.80 -0.23 10.71
N VAL A 37 -2.71 0.16 11.98
CA VAL A 37 -1.48 0.72 12.57
C VAL A 37 -0.57 -0.43 12.96
N VAL A 38 0.56 -0.57 12.27
CA VAL A 38 1.52 -1.68 12.47
C VAL A 38 2.87 -1.20 12.99
N ARG A 39 3.19 0.08 12.78
CA ARG A 39 4.47 0.72 13.15
C ARG A 39 5.67 -0.07 12.64
N LEU A 40 5.65 -0.49 11.38
CA LEU A 40 6.72 -1.25 10.75
C LEU A 40 8.08 -0.58 10.90
N GLY A 41 8.13 0.75 10.77
CA GLY A 41 9.36 1.53 10.88
C GLY A 41 9.83 1.83 12.30
N GLN A 42 9.24 1.24 13.33
CA GLN A 42 9.69 1.48 14.70
C GLN A 42 11.16 1.06 14.88
N GLY A 43 12.00 1.99 15.35
CA GLY A 43 13.41 1.73 15.60
C GLY A 43 14.28 1.57 14.35
N VAL A 44 13.72 1.64 13.14
CA VAL A 44 14.50 1.57 11.88
C VAL A 44 15.45 2.77 11.77
N ASP A 45 15.03 3.95 12.21
CA ASP A 45 15.85 5.17 12.26
C ASP A 45 17.15 5.00 13.09
N LYS A 46 17.09 4.19 14.14
CA LYS A 46 18.20 3.96 15.08
C LYS A 46 19.01 2.72 14.75
N THR A 47 18.35 1.65 14.35
CA THR A 47 18.97 0.32 14.18
C THR A 47 19.27 0.02 12.71
N GLY A 48 18.54 0.63 11.78
CA GLY A 48 18.52 0.28 10.36
C GLY A 48 17.90 -1.07 10.08
N GLU A 49 17.12 -1.64 11.00
CA GLU A 49 16.47 -2.95 10.87
C GLU A 49 15.03 -2.88 11.41
N PHE A 50 14.16 -3.71 10.84
CA PHE A 50 12.83 -3.93 11.39
C PHE A 50 12.93 -4.72 12.68
N ALA A 51 12.23 -4.25 13.72
CA ALA A 51 12.03 -5.04 14.92
C ALA A 51 11.13 -6.26 14.63
N ALA A 52 11.44 -7.41 15.22
CA ALA A 52 10.74 -8.67 14.97
C ALA A 52 9.22 -8.57 15.26
N ASP A 53 8.85 -7.86 16.32
CA ASP A 53 7.45 -7.61 16.70
C ASP A 53 6.72 -6.71 15.68
N ALA A 54 7.44 -5.78 15.02
CA ALA A 54 6.90 -4.96 13.93
C ALA A 54 6.65 -5.78 12.67
N LEU A 55 7.57 -6.69 12.33
CA LEU A 55 7.37 -7.63 11.23
C LEU A 55 6.16 -8.52 11.49
N GLU A 56 6.07 -9.12 12.67
CA GLU A 56 4.95 -10.00 13.04
C GLU A 56 3.60 -9.30 12.91
N ARG A 57 3.45 -8.09 13.49
CA ARG A 57 2.21 -7.30 13.37
C ARG A 57 1.88 -6.95 11.93
N THR A 58 2.88 -6.56 11.13
CA THR A 58 2.67 -6.17 9.74
C THR A 58 2.26 -7.35 8.87
N LEU A 59 2.86 -8.51 9.11
CA LEU A 59 2.54 -9.74 8.40
C LEU A 59 1.16 -10.29 8.81
N ALA A 60 0.78 -10.17 10.08
CA ALA A 60 -0.58 -10.47 10.53
C ALA A 60 -1.63 -9.57 9.83
N ALA A 61 -1.38 -8.26 9.74
CA ALA A 61 -2.25 -7.36 8.98
C ALA A 61 -2.29 -7.72 7.48
N THR A 62 -1.18 -8.23 6.93
CA THR A 62 -1.11 -8.71 5.54
C THR A 62 -1.96 -9.97 5.35
N ASP A 63 -2.00 -10.87 6.33
CA ASP A 63 -2.87 -12.06 6.33
C ASP A 63 -4.37 -11.66 6.29
N ASP A 64 -4.75 -10.66 7.11
CA ASP A 64 -6.11 -10.12 7.13
C ASP A 64 -6.48 -9.46 5.79
N TYR A 65 -5.54 -8.76 5.14
CA TYR A 65 -5.74 -8.15 3.83
C TYR A 65 -5.84 -9.21 2.73
N ALA A 66 -5.05 -10.29 2.83
CA ALA A 66 -5.16 -11.42 1.91
C ALA A 66 -6.53 -12.10 2.01
N ALA A 67 -7.09 -12.23 3.21
CA ALA A 67 -8.45 -12.73 3.41
C ALA A 67 -9.49 -11.81 2.77
N GLN A 68 -9.43 -10.50 3.03
CA GLN A 68 -10.33 -9.51 2.41
C GLN A 68 -10.26 -9.53 0.87
N CYS A 69 -9.06 -9.63 0.30
CA CYS A 69 -8.88 -9.73 -1.15
C CYS A 69 -9.52 -10.99 -1.72
N ARG A 70 -9.34 -12.15 -1.06
CA ARG A 70 -9.98 -13.41 -1.49
C ARG A 70 -11.50 -13.34 -1.40
N ASP A 71 -12.03 -12.86 -0.28
CA ASP A 71 -13.48 -12.78 -0.05
C ASP A 71 -14.16 -11.80 -1.01
N ALA A 72 -13.49 -10.71 -1.37
CA ALA A 72 -13.98 -9.76 -2.34
C ALA A 72 -13.83 -10.22 -3.80
N GLY A 73 -13.07 -11.30 -4.08
CA GLY A 73 -12.79 -11.75 -5.44
C GLY A 73 -11.85 -10.82 -6.21
N VAL A 74 -10.83 -10.28 -5.55
CA VAL A 74 -9.80 -9.44 -6.18
C VAL A 74 -9.03 -10.24 -7.24
N GLU A 75 -8.94 -9.67 -8.44
CA GLU A 75 -8.25 -10.29 -9.59
C GLU A 75 -6.76 -9.90 -9.64
N ALA A 76 -6.40 -8.73 -9.12
CA ALA A 76 -5.01 -8.26 -9.09
C ALA A 76 -4.73 -7.40 -7.85
N VAL A 77 -3.56 -7.62 -7.24
CA VAL A 77 -3.07 -6.87 -6.08
C VAL A 77 -1.79 -6.15 -6.47
N ARG A 78 -1.71 -4.85 -6.16
CA ARG A 78 -0.46 -4.09 -6.18
C ARG A 78 -0.07 -3.74 -4.75
N PHE A 79 1.09 -4.20 -4.31
CA PHE A 79 1.62 -3.88 -2.98
C PHE A 79 2.81 -2.95 -3.11
N VAL A 80 2.75 -1.80 -2.45
CA VAL A 80 3.80 -0.79 -2.39
C VAL A 80 4.34 -0.69 -0.98
N ALA A 81 5.65 -0.60 -0.83
CA ALA A 81 6.34 -0.36 0.43
C ALA A 81 7.22 0.88 0.33
N THR A 82 7.21 1.75 1.35
CA THR A 82 7.84 3.08 1.28
C THR A 82 9.04 3.24 2.22
N SER A 83 9.18 4.40 2.88
CA SER A 83 10.37 4.84 3.63
C SER A 83 10.98 3.75 4.50
N ALA A 84 10.23 3.18 5.45
CA ALA A 84 10.78 2.22 6.39
C ALA A 84 11.42 0.99 5.71
N THR A 85 10.89 0.57 4.56
CA THR A 85 11.40 -0.58 3.80
C THR A 85 12.61 -0.22 2.94
N ARG A 86 12.73 1.04 2.50
CA ARG A 86 13.95 1.53 1.84
C ARG A 86 15.14 1.51 2.80
N ASP A 87 14.90 1.84 4.06
CA ASP A 87 15.93 2.10 5.07
C ASP A 87 16.36 0.83 5.84
N ALA A 88 15.52 -0.22 5.87
CA ALA A 88 15.79 -1.44 6.61
C ALA A 88 16.74 -2.41 5.86
N ARG A 89 17.81 -2.86 6.53
CA ARG A 89 18.77 -3.86 6.02
C ARG A 89 18.17 -5.25 5.89
N ASN A 90 17.25 -5.62 6.78
CA ASN A 90 16.53 -6.89 6.78
C ASN A 90 15.18 -6.84 6.05
N ARG A 91 15.04 -5.94 5.07
CA ARG A 91 13.80 -5.79 4.30
C ARG A 91 13.35 -7.07 3.60
N ASP A 92 14.29 -7.94 3.22
CA ASP A 92 13.96 -9.17 2.49
C ASP A 92 13.08 -10.11 3.33
N GLU A 93 13.21 -10.11 4.66
CA GLU A 93 12.31 -10.85 5.56
C GLU A 93 10.86 -10.39 5.42
N PHE A 94 10.65 -9.09 5.29
CA PHE A 94 9.33 -8.50 5.05
C PHE A 94 8.84 -8.83 3.63
N LEU A 95 9.67 -8.65 2.60
CA LEU A 95 9.30 -8.87 1.21
C LEU A 95 8.89 -10.33 0.96
N ASP A 96 9.67 -11.28 1.46
CA ASP A 96 9.38 -12.71 1.36
C ASP A 96 8.13 -13.08 2.18
N GLY A 97 7.99 -12.48 3.37
CA GLY A 97 6.82 -12.65 4.21
C GLY A 97 5.51 -12.21 3.53
N VAL A 98 5.53 -11.08 2.82
CA VAL A 98 4.37 -10.61 2.04
C VAL A 98 4.12 -11.51 0.83
N ARG A 99 5.18 -11.87 0.09
CA ARG A 99 5.07 -12.74 -1.09
C ARG A 99 4.44 -14.09 -0.77
N ALA A 100 4.78 -14.67 0.38
CA ALA A 100 4.20 -15.94 0.83
C ALA A 100 2.68 -15.85 1.11
N ARG A 101 2.17 -14.67 1.47
CA ARG A 101 0.77 -14.45 1.89
C ARG A 101 -0.14 -13.98 0.77
N LEU A 102 0.36 -13.07 -0.07
CA LEU A 102 -0.41 -12.43 -1.14
C LEU A 102 -0.02 -12.92 -2.54
N GLY A 103 1.07 -13.68 -2.68
CA GLY A 103 1.57 -14.12 -3.98
C GLY A 103 2.19 -13.01 -4.84
N VAL A 104 2.29 -11.79 -4.30
CA VAL A 104 2.88 -10.62 -4.96
C VAL A 104 4.11 -10.14 -4.20
N THR A 105 5.13 -9.72 -4.93
CA THR A 105 6.33 -9.10 -4.34
C THR A 105 6.05 -7.61 -4.13
N PRO A 106 6.24 -7.06 -2.91
CA PRO A 106 6.12 -5.63 -2.69
C PRO A 106 7.07 -4.81 -3.57
N GLU A 107 6.56 -3.74 -4.16
CA GLU A 107 7.36 -2.74 -4.84
C GLU A 107 7.92 -1.75 -3.81
N VAL A 108 9.23 -1.77 -3.59
CA VAL A 108 9.91 -0.74 -2.79
C VAL A 108 10.15 0.48 -3.68
N ILE A 109 9.27 1.48 -3.57
CA ILE A 109 9.31 2.66 -4.44
C ILE A 109 10.18 3.77 -3.87
N SER A 110 10.66 4.69 -4.71
CA SER A 110 11.38 5.89 -4.28
C SER A 110 10.44 6.92 -3.63
N GLY A 111 11.01 7.91 -2.93
CA GLY A 111 10.23 9.04 -2.40
C GLY A 111 9.54 9.86 -3.49
N ASP A 112 10.19 10.05 -4.64
CA ASP A 112 9.60 10.76 -5.79
C ASP A 112 8.41 10.02 -6.38
N GLU A 113 8.49 8.69 -6.50
CA GLU A 113 7.38 7.88 -6.99
C GLU A 113 6.22 7.85 -5.98
N GLU A 114 6.54 7.79 -4.69
CA GLU A 114 5.57 7.89 -3.60
C GLU A 114 4.82 9.23 -3.66
N ALA A 115 5.55 10.34 -3.83
CA ALA A 115 4.97 11.67 -4.00
C ALA A 115 4.10 11.77 -5.27
N ARG A 116 4.58 11.24 -6.40
CA ARG A 116 3.86 11.25 -7.68
C ARG A 116 2.54 10.46 -7.59
N LEU A 117 2.57 9.27 -6.99
CA LEU A 117 1.38 8.45 -6.80
C LEU A 117 0.39 9.10 -5.84
N SER A 118 0.88 9.67 -4.74
CA SER A 118 0.06 10.40 -3.75
C SER A 118 -0.64 11.60 -4.37
N PHE A 119 0.10 12.43 -5.12
CA PHE A 119 -0.46 13.58 -5.83
C PHE A 119 -1.54 13.15 -6.82
N ARG A 120 -1.24 12.16 -7.66
CA ARG A 120 -2.19 11.65 -8.67
C ARG A 120 -3.45 11.07 -8.02
N GLY A 121 -3.32 10.38 -6.89
CA GLY A 121 -4.47 9.90 -6.12
C GLY A 121 -5.31 11.05 -5.56
N ALA A 122 -4.67 12.02 -4.91
CA ALA A 122 -5.33 13.17 -4.31
C ALA A 122 -6.04 14.07 -5.33
N THR A 123 -5.49 14.23 -6.54
CA THR A 123 -6.11 15.05 -7.58
C THR A 123 -7.08 14.28 -8.47
N SER A 124 -7.09 12.95 -8.46
CA SER A 124 -8.01 12.14 -9.28
C SER A 124 -9.49 12.31 -8.94
N VAL A 125 -9.80 12.81 -7.74
CA VAL A 125 -11.17 13.10 -7.29
C VAL A 125 -11.62 14.52 -7.62
N LEU A 126 -10.71 15.35 -8.14
CA LEU A 126 -11.05 16.69 -8.60
C LEU A 126 -11.56 16.57 -10.03
N ASP A 127 -12.79 17.03 -10.28
CA ASP A 127 -13.34 17.11 -11.63
C ASP A 127 -12.47 18.01 -12.52
N ALA A 128 -12.58 17.83 -13.84
CA ALA A 128 -11.87 18.60 -14.87
C ALA A 128 -12.14 20.13 -14.83
N GLY A 129 -12.98 20.61 -13.91
CA GLY A 129 -13.26 22.03 -13.70
C GLY A 129 -12.28 22.75 -12.76
N HIS A 130 -11.27 22.05 -12.22
CA HIS A 130 -10.25 22.66 -11.36
C HIS A 130 -8.91 22.78 -12.08
N ASP A 131 -8.55 24.00 -12.47
CA ASP A 131 -7.25 24.29 -13.08
C ASP A 131 -6.13 24.25 -12.03
N ALA A 132 -4.96 23.79 -12.46
CA ALA A 132 -3.72 23.85 -11.69
C ALA A 132 -3.32 25.32 -11.36
N PRO A 133 -2.53 25.58 -10.30
CA PRO A 133 -1.80 24.62 -9.47
C PRO A 133 -2.63 23.99 -8.35
N PHE A 134 -2.35 22.71 -8.05
CA PHE A 134 -2.91 22.00 -6.89
C PHE A 134 -1.93 22.04 -5.71
N LEU A 135 -2.44 22.26 -4.50
CA LEU A 135 -1.69 22.09 -3.26
C LEU A 135 -2.19 20.84 -2.54
N VAL A 136 -1.30 19.88 -2.32
CA VAL A 136 -1.58 18.64 -1.59
C VAL A 136 -0.76 18.69 -0.30
N ALA A 137 -1.43 18.56 0.84
CA ALA A 137 -0.85 18.64 2.19
C ALA A 137 -0.88 17.28 2.88
#